data_AF-A0A4Q2ZR34-F1
#
_entry.id   AF-A0A4Q2ZR34-F1
#
_cell.length_a   1.000
_cell.length_b   1.000
_cell.length_c   1.000
_cell.angle_alpha   90.00
_cell.angle_beta   90.00
_cell.angle_gamma   90.00
#
_symmetry.space_group_name_H-M   'P 1'
#
loop_
_entity.id
_entity.type
_entity.pdbx_description
1 polymer ?
#
loop_
_entity_poly.entity_id
_entity_poly.type
_entity_poly.pdbx_seq_one_letter_code
_entity_poly.pdbx_strand_id
1 'polypeptide(L)'
;MGPMSHLNGSQHSMPGGMVGEVGEKATELYPELFERYEESQTRDYNQGDALFHSSLTWHASGSNTTNRVRWAMSSYRISGRTRYTGQANFNTDGLGLEPRKLFDHPNFPTVYP
;
A
#
# COMPACT_ATOMS: atom_id res chain seq x y z
N MET A 1 15.08 12.37 -5.00
CA MET A 1 14.90 10.90 -5.08
C MET A 1 13.45 10.45 -5.05
N GLY A 2 12.46 11.34 -4.84
CA GLY A 2 11.05 10.96 -4.78
C GLY A 2 10.70 10.19 -3.49
N PRO A 3 10.93 10.74 -2.29
CA PRO A 3 10.50 10.12 -1.04
C PRO A 3 8.97 9.97 -0.96
N MET A 4 8.49 9.12 -0.05
CA MET A 4 7.05 8.96 0.19
C MET A 4 6.52 10.09 1.08
N SER A 5 5.28 10.50 0.83
CA SER A 5 4.44 11.31 1.69
C SER A 5 3.18 10.53 2.07
N HIS A 6 2.55 10.92 3.17
CA HIS A 6 1.38 10.25 3.72
C HIS A 6 0.37 11.29 4.18
N LEU A 7 -0.92 11.01 4.05
CA LEU A 7 -1.94 11.77 4.76
C LEU A 7 -1.99 11.28 6.21
N ASN A 8 -1.57 12.12 7.16
CA ASN A 8 -1.42 11.75 8.56
C ASN A 8 -2.78 11.38 9.18
N GLY A 9 -2.89 10.17 9.73
CA GLY A 9 -4.13 9.69 10.34
C GLY A 9 -5.18 9.14 9.37
N SER A 10 -4.90 9.17 8.06
CA SER A 10 -5.85 8.72 7.02
C SER A 10 -6.25 7.25 7.12
N GLN A 11 -5.51 6.41 7.85
CA GLN A 11 -5.93 5.03 8.13
C GLN A 11 -7.25 4.92 8.92
N HIS A 12 -7.72 6.03 9.51
CA HIS A 12 -9.00 6.13 10.20
C HIS A 12 -10.14 6.65 9.30
N SER A 13 -9.88 6.92 8.02
CA SER A 13 -10.93 7.23 7.05
C SER A 13 -11.75 5.98 6.72
N MET A 14 -12.87 6.17 6.02
CA MET A 14 -13.54 5.04 5.38
C MET A 14 -12.61 4.46 4.30
N PRO A 15 -12.70 3.13 4.03
CA PRO A 15 -12.03 2.56 2.88
C PRO A 15 -12.46 3.29 1.61
N GLY A 16 -11.50 3.64 0.75
CA GLY A 16 -11.82 4.09 -0.59
C GLY A 16 -12.61 3.03 -1.36
N GLY A 17 -13.22 3.44 -2.47
CA GLY A 17 -13.81 2.48 -3.41
C GLY A 17 -12.72 1.66 -4.09
N MET A 18 -13.11 0.56 -4.76
CA MET A 18 -12.22 -0.09 -5.74
C MET A 18 -12.24 0.71 -7.04
N VAL A 19 -11.74 1.94 -6.96
CA VAL A 19 -11.61 2.88 -8.08
C VAL A 19 -10.15 3.29 -8.18
N GLY A 20 -9.71 3.60 -9.38
CA GLY A 20 -8.31 3.79 -9.69
C GLY A 20 -8.03 3.26 -11.08
N GLU A 21 -8.60 3.92 -12.09
CA GLU A 21 -8.11 3.76 -13.44
C GLU A 21 -6.81 4.54 -13.63
N VAL A 22 -5.97 4.09 -14.55
CA VAL A 22 -4.75 4.82 -14.91
C VAL A 22 -5.13 6.20 -15.44
N GLY A 23 -4.71 7.26 -14.73
CA GLY A 23 -4.93 8.65 -15.13
C GLY A 23 -5.85 9.43 -14.20
N GLU A 24 -6.56 8.77 -13.28
CA GLU A 24 -7.36 9.46 -12.25
C GLU A 24 -6.47 9.98 -11.12
N LYS A 25 -6.79 11.17 -10.59
CA LYS A 25 -6.08 11.74 -9.45
C LYS A 25 -6.87 11.51 -8.17
N ALA A 26 -6.20 10.94 -7.17
CA ALA A 26 -6.76 10.78 -5.82
C ALA A 26 -7.33 12.08 -5.23
N THR A 27 -6.66 13.22 -5.50
CA THR A 27 -7.10 14.54 -5.04
C THR A 27 -8.40 15.02 -5.66
N GLU A 28 -8.76 14.48 -6.83
CA GLU A 28 -10.00 14.82 -7.54
C GLU A 28 -11.12 13.83 -7.17
N LEU A 29 -10.78 12.55 -6.96
CA LEU A 29 -11.72 11.50 -6.55
C LEU A 29 -12.15 11.59 -5.09
N TYR A 30 -11.25 12.05 -4.22
CA TYR A 30 -11.42 12.07 -2.76
C TYR A 30 -10.96 13.40 -2.14
N PRO A 31 -11.47 14.55 -2.61
CA PRO A 31 -11.03 15.86 -2.13
C PRO A 31 -11.17 16.01 -0.62
N GLU A 32 -12.20 15.40 -0.01
CA GLU A 32 -12.47 15.45 1.42
C GLU A 32 -11.35 14.85 2.28
N LEU A 33 -10.56 13.91 1.73
CA LEU A 33 -9.42 13.35 2.44
C LEU A 33 -8.28 14.36 2.55
N PHE A 34 -8.03 15.13 1.48
CA PHE A 34 -6.97 16.13 1.42
C PHE A 34 -7.33 17.43 2.13
N GLU A 35 -8.63 17.71 2.28
CA GLU A 35 -9.13 18.78 3.15
C GLU A 35 -9.02 18.43 4.64
N ARG A 36 -9.20 17.14 4.97
CA ARG A 36 -9.27 16.68 6.36
C ARG A 36 -7.90 16.33 6.97
N TYR A 37 -7.04 15.69 6.20
CA TYR A 37 -5.78 15.15 6.71
C TYR A 37 -4.60 15.93 6.17
N GLU A 38 -3.67 16.28 7.06
CA GLU A 38 -2.44 16.96 6.69
C GLU A 38 -1.48 15.98 6.01
N GLU A 39 -0.90 16.40 4.89
CA GLU A 39 0.18 15.67 4.24
C GLU A 39 1.47 15.79 5.05
N SER A 40 2.09 14.66 5.35
CA SER A 40 3.37 14.60 6.04
C SER A 40 4.47 15.27 5.22
N GLN A 41 5.34 16.03 5.88
CA GLN A 41 6.59 16.45 5.26
C GLN A 41 7.36 15.21 4.77
N THR A 42 7.80 15.26 3.51
CA THR A 42 8.66 14.21 2.95
C THR A 42 10.02 14.23 3.64
N ARG A 43 10.57 13.02 3.85
CA ARG A 43 11.91 12.84 4.40
C ARG A 43 12.70 11.91 3.50
N ASP A 44 13.95 12.25 3.27
CA ASP A 44 14.87 11.32 2.65
C ASP A 44 15.23 10.21 3.64
N TYR A 45 15.45 9.02 3.09
CA TYR A 45 15.85 7.83 3.83
C TYR A 45 17.27 7.45 3.45
N ASN A 46 18.06 7.03 4.44
CA ASN A 46 19.35 6.42 4.17
C ASN A 46 19.15 4.99 3.65
N GLN A 47 20.18 4.44 3.01
CA GLN A 47 20.17 3.05 2.61
C GLN A 47 20.03 2.16 3.84
N GLY A 48 19.03 1.27 3.84
CA GLY A 48 18.73 0.37 4.94
C GLY A 48 17.64 0.87 5.89
N ASP A 49 17.27 2.15 5.82
CA ASP A 49 16.10 2.64 6.54
C ASP A 49 14.82 2.03 5.95
N ALA A 50 13.84 1.81 6.82
CA ALA A 50 12.54 1.28 6.43
C ALA A 50 11.42 2.21 6.91
N LEU A 51 10.37 2.32 6.10
CA LEU A 51 9.12 2.94 6.50
C LEU A 51 8.00 1.90 6.48
N PHE A 52 7.17 1.93 7.52
CA PHE A 52 5.98 1.12 7.67
C PHE A 52 4.76 2.04 7.66
N HIS A 53 3.71 1.65 6.95
CA HIS A 53 2.42 2.31 6.98
C HIS A 53 1.30 1.27 7.01
N SER A 54 0.13 1.66 7.49
CA SER A 54 -1.06 0.80 7.45
C SER A 54 -1.53 0.64 6.00
N SER A 55 -2.24 -0.46 5.70
CA SER A 55 -2.85 -0.70 4.39
C SER A 55 -3.90 0.34 4.02
N LEU A 56 -4.46 1.04 5.01
CA LEU A 56 -5.45 2.12 4.80
C LEU A 56 -4.83 3.53 4.83
N THR A 57 -3.53 3.66 5.08
CA THR A 57 -2.87 4.96 5.02
C THR A 57 -2.74 5.40 3.58
N TRP A 58 -3.35 6.54 3.24
CA TRP A 58 -3.16 7.20 1.96
C TRP A 58 -1.74 7.75 1.87
N HIS A 59 -1.05 7.43 0.78
CA HIS A 59 0.34 7.79 0.57
C HIS A 59 0.63 8.01 -0.91
N ALA A 60 1.67 8.80 -1.18
CA ALA A 60 2.15 9.09 -2.53
C ALA A 60 3.68 9.09 -2.53
N SER A 61 4.28 9.16 -3.71
CA SER A 61 5.71 9.45 -3.85
C SER A 61 5.93 10.47 -4.95
N GLY A 62 6.78 11.46 -4.69
CA GLY A 62 7.13 12.47 -5.70
C GLY A 62 8.01 11.90 -6.83
N SER A 63 8.13 12.65 -7.92
CA SER A 63 9.02 12.32 -9.03
C SER A 63 10.50 12.30 -8.60
N ASN A 64 11.27 11.37 -9.16
CA ASN A 64 12.72 11.39 -9.00
C ASN A 64 13.35 12.35 -10.02
N THR A 65 13.69 13.56 -9.57
CA THR A 65 14.31 14.62 -10.39
C THR A 65 15.84 14.59 -10.39
N THR A 66 16.44 13.53 -9.85
CA THR A 66 17.91 13.39 -9.76
C THR A 66 18.46 12.54 -10.90
N ASN A 67 19.78 12.53 -11.07
CA ASN A 67 20.48 11.66 -12.02
C ASN A 67 20.80 10.26 -11.45
N ARG A 68 20.21 9.88 -10.31
CA ARG A 68 20.44 8.60 -9.64
C ARG A 68 19.16 7.78 -9.61
N VAL A 69 19.30 6.46 -9.77
CA VAL A 69 18.17 5.52 -9.64
C VAL A 69 17.79 5.37 -8.17
N ARG A 70 16.48 5.46 -7.88
CA ARG A 70 15.90 5.12 -6.57
C ARG A 70 15.52 3.64 -6.58
N TRP A 71 16.22 2.83 -5.79
CA TRP A 71 15.83 1.45 -5.50
C TRP A 71 15.10 1.39 -4.16
N ALA A 72 13.97 0.68 -4.12
CA ALA A 72 13.22 0.40 -2.91
C ALA A 72 12.59 -0.99 -3.01
N MET A 73 12.37 -1.65 -1.87
CA MET A 73 11.66 -2.92 -1.78
C MET A 73 10.41 -2.71 -0.92
N SER A 74 9.25 -3.09 -1.44
CA SER A 74 8.01 -3.16 -0.66
C SER A 74 7.75 -4.59 -0.19
N SER A 75 7.21 -4.73 1.02
CA SER A 75 6.79 -6.02 1.58
C SER A 75 5.48 -5.83 2.31
N TYR A 76 4.45 -6.56 1.89
CA TYR A 76 3.14 -6.54 2.53
C TYR A 76 3.05 -7.64 3.58
N ARG A 77 2.61 -7.28 4.79
CA ARG A 77 2.33 -8.21 5.87
C ARG A 77 0.84 -8.20 6.14
N ILE A 78 0.22 -9.37 6.11
CA ILE A 78 -1.20 -9.57 6.40
C ILE A 78 -1.35 -10.45 7.63
N SER A 79 -2.51 -10.40 8.28
CA SER A 79 -2.79 -11.26 9.43
C SER A 79 -2.72 -12.74 9.01
N GLY A 80 -2.16 -13.61 9.86
CA GLY A 80 -2.24 -15.06 9.68
C GLY A 80 -3.67 -15.63 9.75
N ARG A 81 -4.67 -14.79 10.07
CA ARG A 81 -6.09 -15.12 10.06
C ARG A 81 -6.82 -14.62 8.81
N THR A 82 -6.08 -14.04 7.85
CA THR A 82 -6.64 -13.52 6.60
C THR A 82 -7.34 -14.64 5.84
N ARG A 83 -8.47 -14.33 5.21
CA ARG A 83 -9.19 -15.26 4.34
C ARG A 83 -9.12 -14.77 2.91
N TYR A 84 -8.96 -15.70 1.97
CA TYR A 84 -8.95 -15.35 0.56
C TYR A 84 -10.33 -14.84 0.14
N THR A 85 -10.38 -13.71 -0.57
CA THR A 85 -11.64 -13.09 -0.98
C THR A 85 -12.24 -13.75 -2.23
N GLY A 86 -11.42 -14.44 -3.04
CA GLY A 86 -11.81 -14.93 -4.36
C GLY A 86 -11.71 -13.88 -5.48
N GLN A 87 -11.22 -12.67 -5.18
CA GLN A 87 -11.00 -11.64 -6.18
C GLN A 87 -9.80 -12.01 -7.06
N ALA A 88 -9.92 -11.76 -8.37
CA ALA A 88 -8.84 -11.95 -9.33
C ALA A 88 -7.62 -11.12 -8.93
N ASN A 89 -6.46 -11.75 -8.88
CA ASN A 89 -5.20 -11.11 -8.55
C ASN A 89 -4.03 -11.92 -9.12
N PHE A 90 -3.15 -11.22 -9.84
CA PHE A 90 -1.99 -11.81 -10.52
C PHE A 90 -1.11 -12.69 -9.61
N ASN A 91 -1.01 -12.37 -8.32
CA ASN A 91 -0.16 -13.11 -7.37
C ASN A 91 -0.86 -14.33 -6.75
N THR A 92 -2.19 -14.43 -6.82
CA THR A 92 -2.96 -15.50 -6.17
C THR A 92 -3.69 -16.42 -7.15
N ASP A 93 -3.94 -15.93 -8.36
CA ASP A 93 -4.63 -16.69 -9.41
C ASP A 93 -3.83 -17.94 -9.78
N GLY A 94 -4.52 -19.07 -9.92
CA GLY A 94 -3.90 -20.36 -10.23
C GLY A 94 -3.24 -21.09 -9.06
N LEU A 95 -3.23 -20.54 -7.84
CA LEU A 95 -2.66 -21.20 -6.65
C LEU A 95 -3.61 -22.17 -5.94
N GLY A 96 -4.83 -22.36 -6.45
CA GLY A 96 -5.83 -23.26 -5.84
C GLY A 96 -6.42 -22.73 -4.52
N LEU A 97 -6.25 -21.45 -4.21
CA LEU A 97 -6.86 -20.83 -3.03
C LEU A 97 -8.40 -20.82 -3.13
N GLU A 98 -9.07 -21.23 -2.07
CA GLU A 98 -10.54 -21.27 -2.01
C GLU A 98 -11.11 -19.99 -1.36
N PRO A 99 -12.13 -19.37 -1.97
CA PRO A 99 -12.79 -18.20 -1.38
C PRO A 99 -13.32 -18.48 0.04
N ARG A 100 -13.14 -17.50 0.93
CA ARG A 100 -13.52 -17.52 2.36
C ARG A 100 -12.78 -18.55 3.21
N LYS A 101 -11.86 -19.34 2.65
CA LYS A 101 -10.93 -20.17 3.43
C LYS A 101 -9.74 -19.35 3.90
N LEU A 102 -8.98 -19.91 4.84
CA LEU A 102 -7.75 -19.30 5.32
C LEU A 102 -6.81 -19.08 4.13
N PHE A 103 -6.16 -17.92 4.10
CA PHE A 103 -5.13 -17.61 3.12
C PHE A 103 -3.83 -18.30 3.56
N ASP A 104 -3.69 -19.57 3.20
CA ASP A 104 -2.57 -20.44 3.60
C ASP A 104 -1.99 -21.13 2.36
N HIS A 105 -0.73 -20.85 2.06
CA HIS A 105 -0.01 -21.43 0.93
C HIS A 105 1.51 -21.25 1.12
N PRO A 106 2.36 -22.20 0.68
CA PRO A 106 3.82 -22.11 0.84
C PRO A 106 4.47 -20.84 0.28
N ASN A 107 3.86 -20.23 -0.75
CA ASN A 107 4.32 -18.95 -1.33
C ASN A 107 4.09 -17.74 -0.40
N PHE A 108 3.27 -17.87 0.63
CA PHE A 108 2.93 -16.81 1.59
C PHE A 108 3.29 -17.28 3.01
N PRO A 109 4.59 -17.41 3.32
CA PRO A 109 5.04 -18.00 4.58
C PRO A 109 4.68 -17.13 5.78
N THR A 110 4.45 -17.79 6.91
CA THR A 110 4.37 -17.12 8.21
C THR A 110 5.73 -16.52 8.58
N VAL A 111 5.73 -15.26 9.00
CA VAL A 111 6.94 -14.48 9.28
C VAL A 111 7.54 -14.83 10.64
N TYR A 112 6.68 -15.08 11.62
CA TYR A 112 7.05 -15.42 12.99
C TYR A 112 6.05 -16.45 13.53
N PRO A 113 6.50 -17.45 14.30
CA PRO A 113 5.62 -18.46 14.91
C PRO A 113 4.72 -17.89 16.00
#